data_AF-A0A7S0RSD9-F1
#
_entry.id   AF-A0A7S0RSD9-F1
#
_cell.length_a   1.000
_cell.length_b   1.000
_cell.length_c   1.000
_cell.angle_alpha   90.00
_cell.angle_beta   90.00
_cell.angle_gamma   90.00
#
_symmetry.space_group_name_H-M   'P 1'
#
loop_
_entity.id
_entity.type
_entity.pdbx_description
1 polymer ?
#
loop_
_entity_poly.entity_id
_entity_poly.type
_entity_poly.pdbx_seq_one_letter_code
_entity_poly.pdbx_strand_id
1 'polypeptide(L)'
;AADKLIRASVSQPVWVVLENTHLAGDWMPSLCALVQALPSMRPHWDFRLWLTFVPTDDFPAVILQTCLKLVMDPAAGLKANLVAVLGALPPDVAAGGPPRPHTYTTLLA
;
A
#
# COMPACT_ATOMS: atom_id res chain seq x y z
N ALA A 1 -16.64 10.20 3.46
CA ALA A 1 -16.15 10.77 2.18
C ALA A 1 -15.69 9.66 1.23
N ALA A 2 -14.79 8.77 1.66
CA ALA A 2 -14.30 7.64 0.85
C ALA A 2 -15.42 6.76 0.26
N ASP A 3 -16.42 6.39 1.07
CA ASP A 3 -17.62 5.64 0.63
C ASP A 3 -18.29 6.23 -0.62
N LYS A 4 -18.50 7.55 -0.62
CA LYS A 4 -19.17 8.26 -1.72
C LYS A 4 -18.34 8.22 -2.99
N LEU A 5 -17.02 8.38 -2.87
CA LEU A 5 -16.09 8.31 -4.00
C LEU A 5 -16.07 6.92 -4.60
N ILE A 6 -15.92 5.87 -3.78
CA ILE A 6 -15.92 4.49 -4.26
C ILE A 6 -17.21 4.20 -5.01
N ARG A 7 -18.37 4.54 -4.43
CA ARG A 7 -19.69 4.32 -5.07
C ARG A 7 -19.84 5.06 -6.39
N ALA A 8 -19.30 6.28 -6.50
CA ALA A 8 -19.31 7.05 -7.75
C ALA A 8 -18.35 6.49 -8.81
N SER A 9 -17.27 5.82 -8.38
CA SER A 9 -16.26 5.21 -9.26
C SER A 9 -16.63 3.82 -9.76
N VAL A 10 -17.57 3.11 -9.12
CA VAL A 10 -17.96 1.73 -9.46
C VAL A 10 -18.37 1.56 -10.94
N SER A 11 -19.01 2.56 -11.54
CA SER A 11 -19.46 2.52 -12.94
C SER A 11 -18.40 2.95 -13.95
N GLN A 12 -17.18 3.27 -13.51
CA GLN A 12 -16.10 3.83 -14.34
C GLN A 12 -14.92 2.84 -14.45
N PRO A 13 -14.16 2.85 -15.57
CA PRO A 13 -12.94 2.04 -15.74
C PRO A 13 -11.76 2.60 -14.94
N VAL A 14 -11.91 2.69 -13.61
CA VAL A 14 -10.91 3.29 -12.73
C VAL A 14 -10.51 2.35 -11.61
N TRP A 15 -9.30 2.55 -11.11
CA TRP A 15 -8.77 1.81 -9.98
C TRP A 15 -8.79 2.72 -8.77
N VAL A 16 -9.48 2.29 -7.72
CA VAL A 16 -9.53 2.99 -6.45
C VAL A 16 -8.61 2.26 -5.49
N VAL A 17 -7.58 2.94 -5.01
CA VAL A 17 -6.63 2.42 -4.04
C VAL A 17 -6.93 3.03 -2.68
N LEU A 18 -7.17 2.17 -1.68
CA LEU A 18 -7.24 2.56 -0.28
C LEU A 18 -5.96 2.09 0.41
N GLU A 19 -5.16 3.04 0.86
CA GLU A 19 -3.90 2.74 1.52
C GLU A 19 -4.09 2.64 3.03
N ASN A 20 -3.28 1.79 3.66
CA ASN A 20 -3.21 1.63 5.11
C ASN A 20 -4.59 1.36 5.75
N THR A 21 -5.39 0.48 5.15
CA THR A 21 -6.78 0.24 5.58
C THR A 21 -6.89 -0.36 6.99
N HIS A 22 -5.82 -0.97 7.51
CA HIS A 22 -5.71 -1.36 8.92
C HIS A 22 -5.88 -0.18 9.90
N LEU A 23 -5.67 1.06 9.45
CA LEU A 23 -5.89 2.28 10.23
C LEU A 23 -7.33 2.81 10.12
N ALA A 24 -8.22 2.12 9.39
CA ALA A 24 -9.58 2.59 9.14
C ALA A 24 -10.49 2.57 10.38
N GLY A 25 -10.06 2.03 11.52
CA GLY A 25 -10.75 2.10 12.82
C GLY A 25 -12.27 1.94 12.70
N ASP A 26 -13.00 2.97 13.13
CA ASP A 26 -14.48 3.01 13.12
C ASP A 26 -15.13 2.94 11.72
N TRP A 27 -14.38 3.22 10.65
CA TRP A 27 -14.88 3.12 9.29
C TRP A 27 -14.79 1.69 8.72
N MET A 28 -14.03 0.80 9.37
CA MET A 28 -13.83 -0.58 8.91
C MET A 28 -15.14 -1.36 8.69
N PRO A 29 -16.17 -1.29 9.58
CA PRO A 29 -17.45 -1.96 9.35
C PRO A 29 -18.18 -1.44 8.09
N SER A 30 -18.07 -0.14 7.81
CA SER A 30 -18.65 0.46 6.59
C SER A 30 -17.92 -0.01 5.34
N LEU A 31 -16.59 -0.11 5.40
CA LEU A 31 -15.80 -0.69 4.32
C LEU A 31 -16.21 -2.16 4.05
N CYS A 32 -16.40 -2.98 5.09
CA CYS A 32 -16.91 -4.35 4.92
C CYS A 32 -18.24 -4.39 4.20
N ALA A 33 -19.21 -3.57 4.64
CA ALA A 33 -20.53 -3.51 4.04
C ALA A 33 -20.46 -3.06 2.57
N LEU A 34 -19.58 -2.11 2.25
CA LEU A 34 -19.34 -1.69 0.87
C LEU A 34 -18.78 -2.84 0.03
N VAL A 35 -17.75 -3.54 0.51
CA VAL A 35 -17.11 -4.66 -0.20
C VAL A 35 -18.12 -5.78 -0.48
N GLN A 36 -18.98 -6.10 0.49
CA GLN A 36 -20.06 -7.07 0.31
C GLN A 36 -21.12 -6.62 -0.70
N ALA A 37 -21.39 -5.31 -0.78
CA ALA A 37 -22.36 -4.76 -1.72
C ALA A 37 -21.82 -4.63 -3.16
N LEU A 38 -20.50 -4.56 -3.36
CA LEU A 38 -19.88 -4.33 -4.67
C LEU A 38 -20.38 -5.27 -5.78
N PRO A 39 -20.47 -6.61 -5.59
CA PRO A 39 -20.96 -7.50 -6.65
C PRO A 39 -22.38 -7.15 -7.13
N SER A 40 -23.24 -6.71 -6.21
CA SER A 40 -24.62 -6.30 -6.50
C SER A 40 -24.70 -4.94 -7.20
N MET A 41 -23.65 -4.11 -7.10
CA MET A 41 -23.60 -2.79 -7.73
C MET A 41 -23.26 -2.84 -9.23
N ARG A 42 -23.01 -4.04 -9.80
CA ARG A 42 -22.64 -4.24 -11.20
C ARG A 42 -21.47 -3.34 -11.63
N PRO A 43 -20.28 -3.53 -11.01
CA PRO A 43 -19.11 -2.71 -11.31
C PRO A 43 -18.73 -2.79 -12.78
N HIS A 44 -18.15 -1.71 -13.29
CA HIS A 44 -17.53 -1.70 -14.61
C HIS A 44 -16.47 -2.81 -14.70
N TRP A 45 -16.34 -3.45 -15.87
CA TRP A 45 -15.46 -4.61 -16.05
C TRP A 45 -13.97 -4.31 -15.77
N ASP A 46 -13.55 -3.06 -15.95
CA ASP A 46 -12.22 -2.54 -15.61
C ASP A 46 -12.10 -1.86 -14.24
N PHE A 47 -13.20 -1.77 -13.49
CA PHE A 47 -13.15 -1.22 -12.14
C PHE A 47 -12.38 -2.17 -11.21
N ARG A 48 -11.47 -1.62 -10.41
CA ARG A 48 -10.77 -2.37 -9.36
C ARG A 48 -10.77 -1.58 -8.07
N LEU A 49 -11.06 -2.24 -6.96
CA LEU A 49 -10.82 -1.72 -5.61
C LEU A 49 -9.60 -2.45 -5.03
N TRP A 50 -8.55 -1.71 -4.72
CA TRP A 50 -7.32 -2.21 -4.14
C TRP A 50 -7.13 -1.67 -2.73
N LEU A 51 -6.71 -2.56 -1.81
CA LEU A 51 -6.50 -2.25 -0.41
C LEU A 51 -5.06 -2.61 -0.05
N THR A 52 -4.33 -1.71 0.62
CA THR A 52 -3.07 -2.06 1.27
C THR A 52 -3.26 -2.09 2.78
N PHE A 53 -2.74 -3.14 3.42
CA PHE A 53 -2.86 -3.31 4.86
C PHE A 53 -1.69 -4.10 5.43
N VAL A 54 -1.42 -3.88 6.71
CA VAL A 54 -0.55 -4.74 7.51
C VAL A 54 -1.44 -5.83 8.13
N PRO A 55 -1.03 -7.12 8.13
CA PRO A 55 -1.78 -8.16 8.81
C PRO A 55 -1.99 -7.85 10.30
N THR A 56 -3.23 -7.88 10.75
CA THR A 56 -3.63 -7.67 12.15
C THR A 56 -4.77 -8.63 12.49
N ASP A 57 -4.85 -9.09 13.73
CA ASP A 57 -5.88 -10.06 14.17
C ASP A 57 -7.30 -9.49 14.04
N ASP A 58 -7.47 -8.18 14.19
CA ASP A 58 -8.77 -7.50 14.11
C ASP A 58 -9.19 -7.17 12.67
N PHE A 59 -8.38 -7.50 11.66
CA PHE A 59 -8.74 -7.17 10.28
C PHE A 59 -9.93 -8.01 9.81
N PRO A 60 -10.98 -7.43 9.20
CA PRO A 60 -12.21 -8.15 8.95
C PRO A 60 -12.04 -9.36 8.03
N ALA A 61 -12.34 -10.55 8.55
CA ALA A 61 -12.31 -11.80 7.80
C ALA A 61 -13.17 -11.74 6.52
N VAL A 62 -14.27 -10.99 6.54
CA VAL A 62 -15.14 -10.76 5.37
C VAL A 62 -14.37 -10.19 4.19
N ILE A 63 -13.53 -9.17 4.41
CA ILE A 63 -12.72 -8.56 3.35
C ILE A 63 -11.72 -9.60 2.85
N LEU A 64 -11.05 -10.31 3.77
CA LEU A 64 -10.08 -11.35 3.42
C LEU A 64 -10.68 -12.52 2.65
N GLN A 65 -11.93 -12.89 2.90
CA GLN A 65 -12.57 -14.02 2.21
C GLN A 65 -13.06 -13.65 0.81
N THR A 66 -13.33 -12.37 0.58
CA THR A 66 -13.89 -11.86 -0.69
C THR A 66 -12.84 -11.31 -1.65
N CYS A 67 -11.64 -10.98 -1.16
CA CYS A 67 -10.57 -10.40 -1.97
C CYS A 67 -9.56 -11.41 -2.51
N LEU A 68 -8.90 -11.04 -3.60
CA LEU A 68 -7.63 -11.65 -4.00
C LEU A 68 -6.52 -11.10 -3.10
N LYS A 69 -5.74 -11.99 -2.48
CA LYS A 69 -4.64 -11.62 -1.57
C LYS A 69 -3.31 -11.67 -2.29
N LEU A 70 -2.54 -10.60 -2.14
CA LEU A 70 -1.16 -10.50 -2.60
C LEU A 70 -0.29 -10.18 -1.38
N VAL A 71 0.71 -11.01 -1.12
CA VAL A 71 1.70 -10.77 -0.06
C VAL A 71 3.00 -10.32 -0.74
N MET A 72 3.51 -9.16 -0.32
CA MET A 72 4.78 -8.63 -0.79
C MET A 72 5.80 -8.80 0.33
N ASP A 73 6.67 -9.79 0.20
CA ASP A 73 7.77 -9.96 1.13
C ASP A 73 8.85 -8.88 0.87
N PRO A 74 9.46 -8.32 1.91
CA PRO A 74 10.59 -7.41 1.73
C PRO A 74 11.78 -8.15 1.10
N ALA A 75 12.63 -7.41 0.38
CA ALA A 75 13.81 -7.99 -0.26
C ALA A 75 14.68 -8.71 0.78
N ALA A 76 14.89 -10.01 0.59
CA ALA A 76 15.63 -10.82 1.55
C ALA A 76 17.15 -10.59 1.44
N GLY A 77 17.79 -10.25 2.56
CA GLY A 77 19.24 -10.18 2.70
C GLY A 77 19.83 -8.76 2.65
N LEU A 78 20.93 -8.56 3.38
CA LEU A 78 21.58 -7.26 3.55
C LEU A 78 21.94 -6.60 2.21
N LYS A 79 22.48 -7.36 1.26
CA LYS A 79 22.84 -6.84 -0.06
C LYS A 79 21.62 -6.31 -0.82
N ALA A 80 20.52 -7.05 -0.82
CA ALA A 80 19.31 -6.64 -1.54
C ALA A 80 18.68 -5.39 -0.91
N ASN A 81 18.65 -5.34 0.43
CA ASN A 81 18.22 -4.15 1.16
C ASN A 81 19.13 -2.95 0.89
N LEU A 82 20.45 -3.12 0.89
CA LEU A 82 21.39 -2.04 0.58
C LEU A 82 21.22 -1.51 -0.85
N VAL A 83 21.03 -2.40 -1.82
CA VAL A 83 20.78 -1.98 -3.22
C VAL A 83 19.46 -1.21 -3.32
N ALA A 84 18.39 -1.66 -2.65
CA ALA A 84 17.12 -0.97 -2.64
C ALA A 84 17.23 0.43 -2.00
N VAL A 85 17.89 0.52 -0.83
CA VAL A 85 18.09 1.79 -0.12
C VAL A 85 18.97 2.74 -0.93
N LEU A 86 20.12 2.27 -1.42
CA LEU A 86 21.03 3.11 -2.22
C LEU A 86 20.42 3.54 -3.55
N GLY A 87 19.60 2.69 -4.17
CA GLY A 87 18.86 3.03 -5.39
C GLY A 87 17.73 4.04 -5.16
N ALA A 88 17.18 4.11 -3.94
CA ALA A 88 16.16 5.08 -3.57
C ALA A 88 16.75 6.45 -3.15
N LEU A 89 18.06 6.54 -2.93
CA LEU A 89 18.71 7.82 -2.65
C LEU A 89 18.71 8.70 -3.89
N PRO A 90 18.52 10.02 -3.73
CA PRO A 90 18.65 10.93 -4.85
C PRO A 90 20.11 10.93 -5.35
N PRO A 91 20.32 11.11 -6.66
CA PRO A 91 21.60 10.83 -7.33
C PRO A 91 22.75 11.71 -6.83
N ASP A 92 22.45 12.89 -6.31
CA ASP A 92 23.40 13.81 -5.67
C ASP A 92 23.97 13.25 -4.35
N VAL A 93 23.17 12.52 -3.58
CA VAL A 93 23.63 11.87 -2.35
C VAL A 93 24.36 10.57 -2.67
N ALA A 94 23.87 9.82 -3.66
CA ALA A 94 24.45 8.54 -4.08
C ALA A 94 25.82 8.68 -4.79
N ALA A 95 26.03 9.76 -5.54
CA ALA A 95 27.28 10.03 -6.27
C ALA A 95 28.37 10.68 -5.42
N GLY A 96 28.17 10.82 -4.11
CA GLY A 96 29.06 11.58 -3.22
C GLY A 96 28.59 13.02 -3.11
N GLY A 97 27.74 13.28 -2.12
CA GLY A 97 27.18 14.59 -1.81
C GLY A 97 28.22 15.70 -1.58
N PRO A 98 27.75 16.95 -1.33
CA PRO A 98 28.56 18.18 -1.36
C PRO A 98 29.80 18.09 -0.47
N PRO A 99 30.87 18.88 -0.75
CA PRO A 99 32.13 18.80 -0.02
C PRO A 99 31.87 18.93 1.49
N ARG A 100 32.04 17.82 2.22
CA ARG A 100 31.76 17.77 3.65
C ARG A 100 32.89 18.48 4.41
N PRO A 101 32.63 19.46 5.29
CA PRO A 101 33.68 20.16 6.01
C PRO A 101 34.43 19.27 7.01
N HIS A 102 33.82 18.24 7.60
CA HIS A 102 34.51 17.41 8.60
C HIS A 102 34.15 15.92 8.47
N THR A 103 35.20 15.12 8.58
CA THR A 103 35.33 13.67 8.42
C THR A 103 34.36 12.89 9.29
N TYR A 104 33.57 12.00 8.68
CA TYR A 104 33.05 10.82 9.37
C TYR A 104 33.48 9.58 8.60
N THR A 105 34.44 8.88 9.20
CA THR A 105 34.95 7.57 8.80
C THR A 105 33.81 6.57 8.83
N THR A 106 33.70 5.77 7.77
CA THR A 106 32.75 4.67 7.60
C THR A 106 32.69 3.76 8.83
N LEU A 107 31.51 3.66 9.48
CA LEU A 107 31.24 2.82 10.65
C LEU A 107 30.52 1.51 10.29
N LEU A 108 30.88 0.87 9.18
CA LEU A 108 30.39 -0.48 8.89
C LEU A 108 31.54 -1.32 8.33
N ALA A 109 32.14 -2.10 9.22
CA ALA A 109 32.87 -3.33 8.89
C ALA A 109 31.88 -4.50 8.90
#